data_AF-A0A2K9A760-F1
#
_entry.id   AF-A0A2K9A760-F1
#
_cell.length_a   1.000
_cell.length_b   1.000
_cell.length_c   1.000
_cell.angle_alpha   90.00
_cell.angle_beta   90.00
_cell.angle_gamma   90.00
#
_symmetry.space_group_name_H-M   'P 1'
#
loop_
_entity.id
_entity.type
_entity.pdbx_description
1 polymer ?
#
loop_
_entity_poly.entity_id
_entity_poly.type
_entity_poly.pdbx_seq_one_letter_code
_entity_poly.pdbx_strand_id
1 'polypeptide(L)'
;MKKLPYGKAICYSGYREGQSPHTKTYPTYEEIKEDLLILEKDYDYIRMYDPSEHAQTALKVIKDHHLSLKVMLGIDLLGEISNPDCEWGGLLTEEEIKKNIAYNEHSLKELIKLANAYKDIIVAVSAGNEAVPEWNENLVSPDRVLYFVNELKKHTTQLVTYCENFFYWIPKLKEVAKAVDVISLHTYPAWLNKDIEDATDVSKEDYREISEFYKDKQVIITEAGWPTASSRQIKAEIANVENQKRYLKEMQAWSEKDQVTIFFFEAFDEPWKGSNDPDEPEKHWGIYDVNRKLK
;
A
#
# COMPACT_ATOMS: atom_id res chain seq x y z
N MET A 1 -9.96 5.95 21.44
CA MET A 1 -9.14 5.20 20.45
C MET A 1 -8.49 6.22 19.53
N LYS A 2 -7.21 6.07 19.18
CA LYS A 2 -6.60 6.95 18.19
C LYS A 2 -7.27 6.69 16.83
N LYS A 3 -7.49 7.74 16.03
CA LYS A 3 -8.09 7.66 14.70
C LYS A 3 -7.25 8.48 13.73
N LEU A 4 -7.21 8.06 12.47
CA LEU A 4 -6.71 8.87 11.38
C LEU A 4 -7.83 9.85 10.96
N PRO A 5 -7.62 11.18 11.03
CA PRO A 5 -8.57 12.13 10.46
C PRO A 5 -8.80 11.86 8.98
N TYR A 6 -9.98 12.24 8.49
CA TYR A 6 -10.24 12.20 7.05
C TYR A 6 -9.27 13.12 6.31
N GLY A 7 -8.79 12.66 5.15
CA GLY A 7 -8.00 13.44 4.21
C GLY A 7 -7.83 12.66 2.91
N LYS A 8 -7.54 13.38 1.82
CA LYS A 8 -7.31 12.78 0.50
C LYS A 8 -5.98 12.06 0.52
N ALA A 9 -5.95 10.81 0.06
CA ALA A 9 -4.79 9.97 0.19
C ALA A 9 -4.45 9.24 -1.10
N ILE A 10 -3.16 8.96 -1.31
CA ILE A 10 -2.66 8.24 -2.48
C ILE A 10 -1.48 7.34 -2.13
N CYS A 11 -1.37 6.20 -2.81
CA CYS A 11 -0.17 5.37 -2.75
C CYS A 11 0.93 5.99 -3.61
N TYR A 12 2.15 6.07 -3.06
CA TYR A 12 3.27 6.72 -3.71
C TYR A 12 4.53 5.83 -3.73
N SER A 13 4.95 5.54 -4.95
CA SER A 13 6.30 5.14 -5.31
C SER A 13 6.73 5.92 -6.55
N GLY A 14 7.93 6.49 -6.53
CA GLY A 14 8.40 7.44 -7.56
C GLY A 14 9.29 6.82 -8.64
N TYR A 15 9.36 5.49 -8.75
CA TYR A 15 10.31 4.82 -9.64
C TYR A 15 10.03 5.15 -11.12
N ARG A 16 11.05 5.67 -11.80
CA ARG A 16 11.04 5.97 -13.25
C ARG A 16 11.58 4.80 -14.08
N GLU A 17 11.60 4.97 -15.39
CA GLU A 17 12.25 4.03 -16.31
C GLU A 17 13.70 3.72 -15.87
N GLY A 18 14.03 2.42 -15.79
CA GLY A 18 15.34 1.94 -15.34
C GLY A 18 15.59 2.00 -13.82
N GLN A 19 14.65 2.50 -13.03
CA GLN A 19 14.70 2.52 -11.57
C GLN A 19 13.87 1.36 -11.00
N SER A 20 14.28 0.80 -9.86
CA SER A 20 13.58 -0.32 -9.24
C SER A 20 14.03 -0.53 -7.79
N PRO A 21 13.12 -0.91 -6.87
CA PRO A 21 13.50 -1.36 -5.54
C PRO A 21 14.37 -2.63 -5.58
N HIS A 22 14.15 -3.52 -6.57
CA HIS A 22 14.90 -4.78 -6.70
C HIS A 22 16.38 -4.55 -7.04
N THR A 23 16.66 -3.61 -7.94
CA THR A 23 18.03 -3.24 -8.31
C THR A 23 18.62 -2.17 -7.39
N LYS A 24 17.83 -1.68 -6.42
CA LYS A 24 18.16 -0.56 -5.53
C LYS A 24 18.59 0.70 -6.30
N THR A 25 18.02 0.89 -7.47
CA THR A 25 18.18 2.11 -8.26
C THR A 25 17.00 2.99 -7.94
N TYR A 26 17.18 3.91 -6.99
CA TYR A 26 16.12 4.75 -6.46
C TYR A 26 15.98 6.08 -7.23
N PRO A 27 14.79 6.70 -7.22
CA PRO A 27 14.61 8.07 -7.67
C PRO A 27 15.52 9.05 -6.91
N THR A 28 16.02 10.05 -7.61
CA THR A 28 16.85 11.10 -7.04
C THR A 28 16.05 12.06 -6.16
N TYR A 29 16.73 12.87 -5.35
CA TYR A 29 16.09 13.92 -4.53
C TYR A 29 15.22 14.87 -5.36
N GLU A 30 15.69 15.31 -6.53
CA GLU A 30 14.92 16.25 -7.38
C GLU A 30 13.73 15.55 -8.07
N GLU A 31 13.85 14.28 -8.45
CA GLU A 31 12.71 13.51 -8.99
C GLU A 31 11.62 13.31 -7.94
N ILE A 32 12.00 12.95 -6.70
CA ILE A 32 11.05 12.79 -5.59
C ILE A 32 10.41 14.14 -5.25
N LYS A 33 11.16 15.22 -5.27
CA LYS A 33 10.63 16.56 -5.05
C LYS A 33 9.65 17.00 -6.14
N GLU A 34 9.93 16.71 -7.41
CA GLU A 34 8.97 16.92 -8.49
C GLU A 34 7.66 16.18 -8.20
N ASP A 35 7.76 14.89 -7.87
CA ASP A 35 6.60 14.04 -7.60
C ASP A 35 5.78 14.57 -6.41
N LEU A 36 6.44 14.87 -5.28
CA LEU A 36 5.74 15.34 -4.08
C LEU A 36 5.09 16.71 -4.26
N LEU A 37 5.68 17.61 -5.05
CA LEU A 37 5.08 18.90 -5.41
C LEU A 37 3.87 18.76 -6.34
N ILE A 38 3.78 17.68 -7.11
CA ILE A 38 2.57 17.33 -7.85
C ILE A 38 1.50 16.87 -6.87
N LEU A 39 1.83 15.92 -5.98
CA LEU A 39 0.86 15.28 -5.09
C LEU A 39 0.31 16.21 -3.99
N GLU A 40 1.12 17.10 -3.43
CA GLU A 40 0.70 18.01 -2.35
C GLU A 40 -0.48 18.93 -2.75
N LYS A 41 -0.68 19.15 -4.05
CA LYS A 41 -1.78 19.99 -4.55
C LYS A 41 -3.15 19.40 -4.26
N ASP A 42 -3.25 18.07 -4.27
CA ASP A 42 -4.53 17.35 -4.27
C ASP A 42 -4.68 16.37 -3.10
N TYR A 43 -3.58 16.01 -2.43
CA TYR A 43 -3.54 14.98 -1.39
C TYR A 43 -2.98 15.50 -0.07
N ASP A 44 -3.54 15.00 1.03
CA ASP A 44 -3.09 15.24 2.41
C ASP A 44 -2.12 14.14 2.87
N TYR A 45 -2.33 12.91 2.39
CA TYR A 45 -1.60 11.72 2.79
C TYR A 45 -0.96 11.00 1.60
N ILE A 46 0.27 10.54 1.77
CA ILE A 46 0.89 9.53 0.91
C ILE A 46 1.16 8.25 1.69
N ARG A 47 1.07 7.09 1.03
CA ARG A 47 1.49 5.79 1.57
C ARG A 47 2.73 5.30 0.84
N MET A 48 3.72 4.87 1.61
CA MET A 48 4.97 4.28 1.11
C MET A 48 5.19 2.91 1.77
N TYR A 49 5.80 1.99 1.03
CA TYR A 49 5.74 0.55 1.33
C TYR A 49 6.85 0.04 2.25
N ASP A 50 8.02 0.68 2.24
CA ASP A 50 9.19 0.19 2.95
C ASP A 50 10.12 1.37 3.39
N PRO A 51 11.03 1.15 4.37
CA PRO A 51 11.92 2.20 4.89
C PRO A 51 13.21 2.41 4.08
N SER A 52 13.23 2.08 2.78
CA SER A 52 14.39 2.24 1.89
C SER A 52 14.87 3.69 1.74
N GLU A 53 15.97 3.85 1.02
CA GLU A 53 16.51 5.16 0.64
C GLU A 53 15.48 6.03 -0.09
N HIS A 54 14.56 5.43 -0.86
CA HIS A 54 13.46 6.15 -1.49
C HIS A 54 12.55 6.83 -0.45
N ALA A 55 12.08 6.08 0.56
CA ALA A 55 11.26 6.64 1.64
C ALA A 55 12.02 7.65 2.50
N GLN A 56 13.28 7.38 2.80
CA GLN A 56 14.14 8.30 3.55
C GLN A 56 14.31 9.63 2.81
N THR A 57 14.49 9.58 1.49
CA THR A 57 14.63 10.77 0.65
C THR A 57 13.31 11.53 0.56
N ALA A 58 12.17 10.85 0.40
CA ALA A 58 10.85 11.48 0.43
C ALA A 58 10.58 12.21 1.75
N LEU A 59 10.84 11.57 2.90
CA LEU A 59 10.71 12.20 4.22
C LEU A 59 11.63 13.43 4.36
N LYS A 60 12.85 13.35 3.82
CA LYS A 60 13.79 14.47 3.80
C LYS A 60 13.27 15.63 2.94
N VAL A 61 12.76 15.35 1.75
CA VAL A 61 12.16 16.36 0.85
C VAL A 61 10.97 17.05 1.52
N ILE A 62 10.04 16.29 2.09
CA ILE A 62 8.88 16.84 2.83
C ILE A 62 9.35 17.80 3.92
N LYS A 63 10.36 17.38 4.69
CA LYS A 63 10.92 18.18 5.78
C LYS A 63 11.63 19.45 5.29
N ASP A 64 12.52 19.34 4.31
CA ASP A 64 13.34 20.45 3.82
C ASP A 64 12.52 21.51 3.09
N HIS A 65 11.46 21.09 2.39
CA HIS A 65 10.59 21.97 1.62
C HIS A 65 9.29 22.34 2.35
N HIS A 66 9.12 21.89 3.60
CA HIS A 66 7.96 22.17 4.44
C HIS A 66 6.62 21.78 3.78
N LEU A 67 6.60 20.65 3.07
CA LEU A 67 5.39 20.17 2.43
C LEU A 67 4.36 19.75 3.49
N SER A 68 3.07 19.99 3.24
CA SER A 68 1.97 19.63 4.13
C SER A 68 1.67 18.13 4.15
N LEU A 69 2.18 17.38 3.17
CA LEU A 69 2.00 15.94 3.04
C LEU A 69 2.37 15.20 4.34
N LYS A 70 1.50 14.28 4.72
CA LYS A 70 1.72 13.33 5.81
C LYS A 70 1.90 11.92 5.25
N VAL A 71 2.65 11.09 5.97
CA VAL A 71 3.10 9.78 5.46
C VAL A 71 2.54 8.64 6.31
N MET A 72 1.96 7.65 5.65
CA MET A 72 1.88 6.28 6.16
C MET A 72 3.09 5.50 5.63
N LEU A 73 3.91 4.94 6.52
CA LEU A 73 5.12 4.19 6.12
C LEU A 73 5.05 2.73 6.58
N GLY A 74 5.24 1.80 5.66
CA GLY A 74 5.23 0.36 5.93
C GLY A 74 6.61 -0.28 6.02
N ILE A 75 6.58 -1.60 6.18
CA ILE A 75 7.69 -2.51 5.85
C ILE A 75 7.19 -3.47 4.78
N ASP A 76 8.01 -3.69 3.75
CA ASP A 76 7.81 -4.79 2.81
C ASP A 76 8.43 -6.05 3.41
N LEU A 77 7.60 -7.07 3.64
CA LEU A 77 8.00 -8.29 4.34
C LEU A 77 8.46 -9.34 3.33
N LEU A 78 9.61 -9.94 3.58
CA LEU A 78 10.02 -11.16 2.88
C LEU A 78 9.41 -12.39 3.55
N GLY A 79 9.17 -13.44 2.75
CA GLY A 79 8.56 -14.67 3.24
C GLY A 79 9.35 -15.33 4.38
N GLU A 80 8.67 -15.63 5.48
CA GLU A 80 9.21 -16.39 6.61
C GLU A 80 8.67 -17.84 6.63
N ILE A 81 7.82 -18.18 5.65
CA ILE A 81 7.23 -19.50 5.45
C ILE A 81 7.45 -19.91 3.99
N SER A 82 7.93 -21.13 3.78
CA SER A 82 8.05 -21.71 2.44
C SER A 82 6.65 -22.04 1.89
N ASN A 83 6.35 -21.57 0.69
CA ASN A 83 5.05 -21.68 0.03
C ASN A 83 5.20 -22.35 -1.35
N PRO A 84 5.43 -23.69 -1.40
CA PRO A 84 5.74 -24.39 -2.65
C PRO A 84 4.59 -24.44 -3.66
N ASP A 85 3.36 -24.18 -3.22
CA ASP A 85 2.14 -24.25 -4.04
C ASP A 85 1.76 -22.89 -4.65
N CYS A 86 2.50 -21.82 -4.38
CA CYS A 86 2.25 -20.51 -4.94
C CYS A 86 2.76 -20.40 -6.39
N GLU A 87 1.90 -19.92 -7.29
CA GLU A 87 2.19 -19.80 -8.73
C GLU A 87 3.32 -18.81 -9.05
N TRP A 88 3.62 -17.89 -8.12
CA TRP A 88 4.63 -16.85 -8.28
C TRP A 88 6.01 -17.27 -7.77
N GLY A 89 6.08 -18.34 -6.96
CA GLY A 89 7.31 -18.78 -6.30
C GLY A 89 7.07 -19.01 -4.81
N GLY A 90 8.10 -18.80 -3.98
CA GLY A 90 7.98 -18.93 -2.52
C GLY A 90 8.54 -20.23 -1.94
N LEU A 91 9.17 -21.08 -2.75
CA LEU A 91 9.99 -22.18 -2.21
C LEU A 91 11.24 -21.60 -1.55
N LEU A 92 11.30 -21.67 -0.22
CA LEU A 92 12.41 -21.17 0.58
C LEU A 92 13.10 -22.32 1.32
N THR A 93 14.43 -22.29 1.34
CA THR A 93 15.28 -23.10 2.22
C THR A 93 15.31 -22.53 3.64
N GLU A 94 15.72 -23.33 4.63
CA GLU A 94 15.87 -22.85 6.01
C GLU A 94 16.84 -21.66 6.13
N GLU A 95 17.90 -21.64 5.31
CA GLU A 95 18.88 -20.54 5.32
C GLU A 95 18.30 -19.25 4.70
N GLU A 96 17.44 -19.36 3.70
CA GLU A 96 16.71 -18.21 3.15
C GLU A 96 15.69 -17.68 4.16
N ILE A 97 14.93 -18.55 4.81
CA ILE A 97 13.99 -18.16 5.88
C ILE A 97 14.74 -17.40 6.99
N LYS A 98 15.90 -17.89 7.45
CA LYS A 98 16.71 -17.19 8.46
C LYS A 98 17.16 -15.80 8.00
N LYS A 99 17.55 -15.66 6.72
CA LYS A 99 17.93 -14.36 6.14
C LYS A 99 16.72 -13.42 6.04
N ASN A 100 15.56 -13.93 5.64
CA ASN A 100 14.32 -13.15 5.53
C ASN A 100 13.85 -12.65 6.90
N ILE A 101 13.90 -13.50 7.93
CA ILE A 101 13.65 -13.08 9.33
C ILE A 101 14.58 -11.94 9.73
N ALA A 102 15.90 -12.08 9.48
CA ALA A 102 16.87 -11.04 9.81
C ALA A 102 16.63 -9.72 9.04
N TYR A 103 16.21 -9.83 7.78
CA TYR A 103 15.82 -8.68 6.96
C TYR A 103 14.58 -7.99 7.52
N ASN A 104 13.50 -8.73 7.80
CA ASN A 104 12.26 -8.18 8.35
C ASN A 104 12.50 -7.49 9.71
N GLU A 105 13.32 -8.08 10.57
CA GLU A 105 13.75 -7.47 11.84
C GLU A 105 14.56 -6.17 11.64
N HIS A 106 15.37 -6.10 10.58
CA HIS A 106 16.09 -4.88 10.23
C HIS A 106 15.13 -3.80 9.71
N SER A 107 14.22 -4.15 8.81
CA SER A 107 13.19 -3.25 8.27
C SER A 107 12.30 -2.68 9.39
N LEU A 108 11.88 -3.51 10.36
CA LEU A 108 11.15 -3.06 11.55
C LEU A 108 11.93 -1.97 12.31
N LYS A 109 13.23 -2.20 12.56
CA LYS A 109 14.08 -1.24 13.29
C LYS A 109 14.26 0.07 12.54
N GLU A 110 14.45 0.02 11.23
CA GLU A 110 14.55 1.24 10.42
C GLU A 110 13.21 1.99 10.37
N LEU A 111 12.07 1.31 10.24
CA LEU A 111 10.75 1.93 10.34
C LEU A 111 10.56 2.64 11.69
N ILE A 112 10.88 1.98 12.81
CA ILE A 112 10.81 2.58 14.16
C ILE A 112 11.69 3.82 14.26
N LYS A 113 12.91 3.77 13.72
CA LYS A 113 13.85 4.89 13.71
C LYS A 113 13.30 6.08 12.91
N LEU A 114 12.76 5.83 11.71
CA LEU A 114 12.16 6.87 10.87
C LEU A 114 10.91 7.47 11.52
N ALA A 115 10.00 6.63 12.03
CA ALA A 115 8.80 7.07 12.74
C ALA A 115 9.12 8.00 13.92
N ASN A 116 10.21 7.73 14.64
CA ASN A 116 10.66 8.58 15.75
C ASN A 116 11.42 9.84 15.31
N ALA A 117 12.12 9.81 14.16
CA ALA A 117 12.84 10.96 13.62
C ALA A 117 11.92 11.97 12.91
N TYR A 118 10.81 11.49 12.33
CA TYR A 118 9.87 12.27 11.52
C TYR A 118 8.46 12.27 12.11
N LYS A 119 8.35 12.47 13.44
CA LYS A 119 7.07 12.38 14.19
C LYS A 119 5.98 13.31 13.67
N ASP A 120 6.37 14.47 13.14
CA ASP A 120 5.43 15.46 12.61
C ASP A 120 4.99 15.17 11.17
N ILE A 121 5.65 14.23 10.48
CA ILE A 121 5.39 13.88 9.07
C ILE A 121 4.73 12.50 8.98
N ILE A 122 5.28 11.49 9.68
CA ILE A 122 4.73 10.13 9.69
C ILE A 122 3.56 10.07 10.67
N VAL A 123 2.35 9.87 10.14
CA VAL A 123 1.10 9.80 10.91
C VAL A 123 0.70 8.36 11.26
N ALA A 124 1.12 7.40 10.42
CA ALA A 124 0.82 5.98 10.61
C ALA A 124 2.01 5.12 10.17
N VAL A 125 2.14 3.96 10.80
CA VAL A 125 3.12 2.92 10.46
C VAL A 125 2.41 1.59 10.21
N SER A 126 2.80 0.87 9.16
CA SER A 126 2.24 -0.44 8.84
C SER A 126 3.23 -1.57 9.14
N ALA A 127 2.72 -2.65 9.72
CA ALA A 127 3.46 -3.87 10.05
C ALA A 127 3.67 -4.82 8.85
N GLY A 128 3.30 -4.40 7.64
CA GLY A 128 3.42 -5.22 6.43
C GLY A 128 2.42 -4.84 5.34
N ASN A 129 2.57 -5.49 4.19
CA ASN A 129 1.68 -5.41 3.04
C ASN A 129 1.39 -6.82 2.51
N GLU A 130 0.13 -7.25 2.54
CA GLU A 130 -0.37 -8.48 1.90
C GLU A 130 0.50 -9.75 2.09
N ALA A 131 1.01 -9.97 3.30
CA ALA A 131 1.98 -11.05 3.56
C ALA A 131 1.35 -12.36 4.10
N VAL A 132 0.07 -12.34 4.46
CA VAL A 132 -0.70 -13.51 4.93
C VAL A 132 -1.47 -14.30 3.85
N PRO A 133 -1.76 -13.76 2.65
CA PRO A 133 -2.44 -14.51 1.59
C PRO A 133 -1.63 -15.71 1.12
N GLU A 134 -2.30 -16.84 0.96
CA GLU A 134 -1.70 -18.08 0.45
C GLU A 134 -1.17 -17.97 -0.98
N TRP A 135 -1.65 -17.00 -1.76
CA TRP A 135 -1.18 -16.73 -3.12
C TRP A 135 0.07 -15.85 -3.16
N ASN A 136 0.58 -15.35 -2.03
CA ASN A 136 1.81 -14.55 -1.99
C ASN A 136 3.04 -15.45 -1.79
N GLU A 137 4.09 -15.21 -2.58
CA GLU A 137 5.41 -15.85 -2.44
C GLU A 137 6.13 -15.45 -1.14
N ASN A 138 5.86 -14.24 -0.62
CA ASN A 138 6.43 -13.72 0.61
C ASN A 138 5.56 -14.01 1.83
N LEU A 139 5.19 -15.29 2.00
CA LEU A 139 4.26 -15.72 3.04
C LEU A 139 4.83 -15.54 4.47
N VAL A 140 4.04 -14.91 5.33
CA VAL A 140 4.30 -14.66 6.75
C VAL A 140 3.07 -15.03 7.57
N SER A 141 3.25 -15.61 8.77
CA SER A 141 2.09 -16.00 9.59
C SER A 141 1.38 -14.79 10.22
N PRO A 142 0.06 -14.89 10.50
CA PRO A 142 -0.66 -13.89 11.28
C PRO A 142 -0.02 -13.58 12.65
N ASP A 143 0.53 -14.58 13.33
CA ASP A 143 1.22 -14.39 14.62
C ASP A 143 2.48 -13.54 14.49
N ARG A 144 3.19 -13.69 13.37
CA ARG A 144 4.38 -12.91 13.08
C ARG A 144 4.03 -11.47 12.71
N VAL A 145 2.95 -11.25 11.96
CA VAL A 145 2.38 -9.92 11.74
C VAL A 145 1.98 -9.28 13.08
N LEU A 146 1.32 -10.03 13.96
CA LEU A 146 0.94 -9.56 15.29
C LEU A 146 2.18 -9.16 16.13
N TYR A 147 3.28 -9.90 16.01
CA TYR A 147 4.55 -9.51 16.62
C TYR A 147 5.03 -8.13 16.12
N PHE A 148 5.06 -7.90 14.79
CA PHE A 148 5.48 -6.61 14.23
C PHE A 148 4.57 -5.47 14.68
N VAL A 149 3.25 -5.68 14.70
CA VAL A 149 2.28 -4.72 15.24
C VAL A 149 2.62 -4.36 16.69
N ASN A 150 2.86 -5.35 17.55
CA ASN A 150 3.14 -5.10 18.96
C ASN A 150 4.47 -4.37 19.17
N GLU A 151 5.52 -4.70 18.43
CA GLU A 151 6.79 -3.98 18.52
C GLU A 151 6.67 -2.53 18.02
N LEU A 152 5.95 -2.29 16.92
CA LEU A 152 5.65 -0.92 16.47
C LEU A 152 4.89 -0.13 17.55
N LYS A 153 3.87 -0.72 18.18
CA LYS A 153 3.10 -0.05 19.24
C LYS A 153 3.93 0.28 20.48
N LYS A 154 4.90 -0.56 20.80
CA LYS A 154 5.79 -0.41 21.94
C LYS A 154 6.84 0.68 21.70
N HIS A 155 7.27 0.88 20.46
CA HIS A 155 8.43 1.70 20.13
C HIS A 155 8.10 2.97 19.31
N THR A 156 6.84 3.20 18.96
CA THR A 156 6.40 4.38 18.19
C THR A 156 5.19 5.06 18.84
N THR A 157 4.92 6.31 18.44
CA THR A 157 3.75 7.08 18.92
C THR A 157 2.66 7.23 17.87
N GLN A 158 2.97 6.87 16.62
CA GLN A 158 2.08 6.90 15.46
C GLN A 158 0.90 5.93 15.61
N LEU A 159 -0.05 6.03 14.69
CA LEU A 159 -1.05 4.98 14.50
C LEU A 159 -0.36 3.73 13.95
N VAL A 160 -0.64 2.57 14.53
CA VAL A 160 -0.12 1.28 14.03
C VAL A 160 -1.22 0.52 13.29
N THR A 161 -0.89 -0.01 12.11
CA THR A 161 -1.78 -0.84 11.29
C THR A 161 -1.06 -2.01 10.65
N TYR A 162 -1.78 -2.79 9.86
CA TYR A 162 -1.31 -3.79 8.91
C TYR A 162 -2.16 -3.65 7.65
N CYS A 163 -1.55 -3.63 6.47
CA CYS A 163 -2.25 -3.40 5.20
C CYS A 163 -2.50 -4.75 4.51
N GLU A 164 -3.76 -5.11 4.32
CA GLU A 164 -4.14 -6.43 3.80
C GLU A 164 -5.46 -6.39 3.04
N ASN A 165 -5.64 -7.32 2.11
CA ASN A 165 -6.90 -7.57 1.43
C ASN A 165 -8.05 -7.83 2.43
N PHE A 166 -9.23 -7.25 2.16
CA PHE A 166 -10.40 -7.36 3.04
C PHE A 166 -10.69 -8.80 3.45
N PHE A 167 -10.50 -9.76 2.53
CA PHE A 167 -10.83 -11.17 2.69
C PHE A 167 -10.18 -11.83 3.91
N TYR A 168 -8.99 -11.38 4.33
CA TYR A 168 -8.24 -12.02 5.42
C TYR A 168 -8.56 -11.47 6.81
N TRP A 169 -9.22 -10.31 6.89
CA TRP A 169 -9.45 -9.61 8.16
C TRP A 169 -10.33 -10.40 9.13
N ILE A 170 -11.35 -11.09 8.63
CA ILE A 170 -12.23 -11.94 9.46
C ILE A 170 -11.65 -13.33 9.70
N PRO A 171 -11.23 -14.11 8.68
CA PRO A 171 -10.85 -15.51 8.89
C PRO A 171 -9.46 -15.68 9.53
N LYS A 172 -8.49 -14.81 9.26
CA LYS A 172 -7.09 -15.02 9.67
C LYS A 172 -6.52 -13.98 10.63
N LEU A 173 -7.07 -12.75 10.65
CA LEU A 173 -6.41 -11.61 11.31
C LEU A 173 -7.14 -11.07 12.55
N LYS A 174 -8.03 -11.83 13.19
CA LYS A 174 -8.80 -11.34 14.35
C LYS A 174 -7.92 -10.80 15.50
N GLU A 175 -6.81 -11.47 15.80
CA GLU A 175 -5.89 -10.99 16.85
C GLU A 175 -5.11 -9.75 16.42
N VAL A 176 -4.72 -9.67 15.13
CA VAL A 176 -4.11 -8.46 14.55
C VAL A 176 -5.09 -7.29 14.60
N ALA A 177 -6.35 -7.50 14.22
CA ALA A 177 -7.43 -6.50 14.26
C ALA A 177 -7.66 -5.92 15.66
N LYS A 178 -7.57 -6.76 16.71
CA LYS A 178 -7.62 -6.30 18.09
C LYS A 178 -6.42 -5.41 18.43
N ALA A 179 -5.23 -5.78 17.97
CA ALA A 179 -3.97 -5.12 18.33
C ALA A 179 -3.76 -3.77 17.62
N VAL A 180 -4.07 -3.65 16.32
CA VAL A 180 -3.87 -2.42 15.54
C VAL A 180 -4.71 -1.24 16.05
N ASP A 181 -4.28 -0.01 15.79
CA ASP A 181 -5.07 1.19 16.11
C ASP A 181 -6.19 1.42 15.07
N VAL A 182 -5.88 1.15 13.78
CA VAL A 182 -6.80 1.22 12.65
C VAL A 182 -6.67 -0.03 11.79
N ILE A 183 -7.77 -0.49 11.22
CA ILE A 183 -7.82 -1.59 10.25
C ILE A 183 -7.64 -1.00 8.85
N SER A 184 -6.71 -1.55 8.07
CA SER A 184 -6.38 -1.06 6.73
C SER A 184 -6.66 -2.14 5.70
N LEU A 185 -7.68 -1.92 4.85
CA LEU A 185 -8.09 -2.89 3.82
C LEU A 185 -7.59 -2.53 2.43
N HIS A 186 -7.39 -3.55 1.61
CA HIS A 186 -7.32 -3.42 0.16
C HIS A 186 -8.58 -3.98 -0.48
N THR A 187 -9.04 -3.31 -1.53
CA THR A 187 -10.17 -3.75 -2.38
C THR A 187 -9.86 -3.47 -3.84
N TYR A 188 -9.98 -4.49 -4.67
CA TYR A 188 -9.66 -4.43 -6.10
C TYR A 188 -10.67 -5.23 -6.93
N PRO A 189 -11.82 -4.62 -7.27
CA PRO A 189 -12.81 -5.27 -8.13
C PRO A 189 -12.26 -5.65 -9.51
N ALA A 190 -11.26 -4.93 -10.02
CA ALA A 190 -10.61 -5.20 -11.30
C ALA A 190 -9.94 -6.58 -11.35
N TRP A 191 -9.22 -6.98 -10.29
CA TRP A 191 -8.62 -8.33 -10.19
C TRP A 191 -9.66 -9.45 -10.22
N LEU A 192 -10.89 -9.15 -9.81
CA LEU A 192 -12.03 -10.06 -9.85
C LEU A 192 -12.81 -9.99 -11.18
N ASN A 193 -12.31 -9.26 -12.18
CA ASN A 193 -12.96 -9.01 -13.47
C ASN A 193 -14.41 -8.50 -13.33
N LYS A 194 -14.66 -7.68 -12.31
CA LYS A 194 -15.95 -7.00 -12.15
C LYS A 194 -16.10 -5.93 -13.22
N ASP A 195 -17.33 -5.74 -13.69
CA ASP A 195 -17.65 -4.66 -14.61
C ASP A 195 -17.55 -3.31 -13.89
N ILE A 196 -17.21 -2.25 -14.64
CA ILE A 196 -17.00 -0.91 -14.07
C ILE A 196 -18.28 -0.36 -13.42
N GLU A 197 -19.46 -0.80 -13.88
CA GLU A 197 -20.76 -0.46 -13.32
C GLU A 197 -20.94 -0.92 -11.87
N ASP A 198 -20.34 -2.04 -11.49
CA ASP A 198 -20.50 -2.67 -10.18
C ASP A 198 -19.31 -2.39 -9.25
N ALA A 199 -18.17 -1.99 -9.82
CA ALA A 199 -16.88 -1.90 -9.14
C ALA A 199 -16.93 -1.09 -7.83
N THR A 200 -17.49 0.12 -7.88
CA THR A 200 -17.58 1.00 -6.70
C THR A 200 -18.45 0.37 -5.61
N ASP A 201 -19.53 -0.33 -5.97
CA ASP A 201 -20.41 -0.94 -4.97
C ASP A 201 -19.78 -2.18 -4.33
N VAL A 202 -19.04 -2.99 -5.10
CA VAL A 202 -18.21 -4.08 -4.55
C VAL A 202 -17.23 -3.55 -3.50
N SER A 203 -16.49 -2.47 -3.79
CA SER A 203 -15.55 -1.91 -2.82
C SER A 203 -16.22 -1.34 -1.57
N LYS A 204 -17.43 -0.79 -1.70
CA LYS A 204 -18.23 -0.37 -0.53
C LYS A 204 -18.72 -1.58 0.28
N GLU A 205 -19.08 -2.68 -0.36
CA GLU A 205 -19.48 -3.91 0.31
C GLU A 205 -18.32 -4.53 1.09
N ASP A 206 -17.14 -4.65 0.48
CA ASP A 206 -15.91 -5.10 1.16
C ASP A 206 -15.63 -4.25 2.41
N TYR A 207 -15.72 -2.92 2.29
CA TYR A 207 -15.56 -2.00 3.42
C TYR A 207 -16.62 -2.20 4.51
N ARG A 208 -17.90 -2.33 4.12
CA ARG A 208 -19.03 -2.49 5.05
C ARG A 208 -18.91 -3.80 5.83
N GLU A 209 -18.54 -4.90 5.17
CA GLU A 209 -18.35 -6.19 5.83
C GLU A 209 -17.37 -6.07 7.00
N ILE A 210 -16.22 -5.44 6.76
CA ILE A 210 -15.18 -5.29 7.79
C ILE A 210 -15.58 -4.27 8.86
N SER A 211 -16.15 -3.13 8.48
CA SER A 211 -16.56 -2.09 9.44
C SER A 211 -17.74 -2.49 10.32
N GLU A 212 -18.69 -3.29 9.80
CA GLU A 212 -19.79 -3.83 10.59
C GLU A 212 -19.35 -4.96 11.52
N PHE A 213 -18.36 -5.76 11.12
CA PHE A 213 -17.78 -6.80 11.98
C PHE A 213 -16.95 -6.20 13.12
N TYR A 214 -16.13 -5.18 12.82
CA TYR A 214 -15.24 -4.51 13.77
C TYR A 214 -15.73 -3.12 14.19
N LYS A 215 -16.95 -3.02 14.73
CA LYS A 215 -17.65 -1.76 15.03
C LYS A 215 -16.87 -0.74 15.89
N ASP A 216 -15.95 -1.22 16.73
CA ASP A 216 -15.16 -0.39 17.64
C ASP A 216 -13.87 0.14 17.02
N LYS A 217 -13.49 -0.32 15.82
CA LYS A 217 -12.25 0.04 15.12
C LYS A 217 -12.56 0.95 13.93
N GLN A 218 -11.71 1.95 13.72
CA GLN A 218 -11.74 2.67 12.45
C GLN A 218 -11.21 1.74 11.36
N VAL A 219 -11.93 1.72 10.24
CA VAL A 219 -11.56 1.03 9.02
C VAL A 219 -11.22 2.08 7.97
N ILE A 220 -10.06 1.94 7.32
CA ILE A 220 -9.58 2.77 6.22
C ILE A 220 -9.19 1.88 5.02
N ILE A 221 -9.21 2.43 3.82
CA ILE A 221 -8.78 1.72 2.61
C ILE A 221 -7.36 2.15 2.27
N THR A 222 -6.40 1.25 2.36
CA THR A 222 -4.99 1.55 2.05
C THR A 222 -4.58 1.22 0.63
N GLU A 223 -5.42 0.53 -0.12
CA GLU A 223 -5.34 0.39 -1.57
C GLU A 223 -6.72 0.20 -2.19
N ALA A 224 -6.99 1.00 -3.22
CA ALA A 224 -8.07 0.77 -4.18
C ALA A 224 -7.69 1.47 -5.49
N GLY A 225 -7.84 0.79 -6.61
CA GLY A 225 -7.44 1.33 -7.91
C GLY A 225 -8.17 0.68 -9.07
N TRP A 226 -7.83 1.15 -10.27
CA TRP A 226 -8.25 0.53 -11.53
C TRP A 226 -7.15 0.73 -12.59
N PRO A 227 -6.74 -0.29 -13.35
CA PRO A 227 -5.64 -0.15 -14.29
C PRO A 227 -6.10 0.43 -15.64
N THR A 228 -5.20 1.08 -16.35
CA THR A 228 -5.48 1.68 -17.68
C THR A 228 -5.11 0.80 -18.86
N ALA A 229 -4.46 -0.33 -18.63
CA ALA A 229 -4.15 -1.34 -19.63
C ALA A 229 -3.98 -2.71 -18.94
N SER A 230 -4.14 -3.79 -19.69
CA SER A 230 -3.89 -5.14 -19.21
C SER A 230 -3.69 -6.13 -20.36
N SER A 231 -2.66 -6.96 -20.26
CA SER A 231 -2.40 -8.10 -21.14
C SER A 231 -2.77 -9.45 -20.51
N ARG A 232 -3.02 -9.51 -19.20
CA ARG A 232 -3.25 -10.75 -18.44
C ARG A 232 -4.10 -10.54 -17.19
N GLN A 233 -4.77 -11.60 -16.75
CA GLN A 233 -5.63 -11.69 -15.53
C GLN A 233 -6.84 -10.76 -15.50
N ILE A 234 -6.64 -9.46 -15.72
CA ILE A 234 -7.68 -8.45 -15.89
C ILE A 234 -8.01 -8.37 -17.38
N LYS A 235 -9.30 -8.43 -17.71
CA LYS A 235 -9.82 -8.23 -19.06
C LYS A 235 -9.35 -6.91 -19.66
N ALA A 236 -8.77 -6.95 -20.86
CA ALA A 236 -8.26 -5.76 -21.54
C ALA A 236 -9.38 -4.74 -21.82
N GLU A 237 -10.61 -5.21 -22.07
CA GLU A 237 -11.77 -4.35 -22.33
C GLU A 237 -12.16 -3.48 -21.13
N ILE A 238 -11.89 -3.93 -19.90
CA ILE A 238 -12.23 -3.18 -18.69
C ILE A 238 -11.06 -2.31 -18.21
N ALA A 239 -9.81 -2.67 -18.55
CA ALA A 239 -8.61 -1.93 -18.17
C ALA A 239 -8.34 -0.78 -19.15
N ASN A 240 -8.93 0.38 -18.90
CA ASN A 240 -8.79 1.57 -19.74
C ASN A 240 -8.95 2.87 -18.92
N VAL A 241 -8.51 3.99 -19.48
CA VAL A 241 -8.51 5.31 -18.83
C VAL A 241 -9.92 5.79 -18.48
N GLU A 242 -10.94 5.49 -19.31
CA GLU A 242 -12.32 5.90 -19.05
C GLU A 242 -12.88 5.23 -17.79
N ASN A 243 -12.66 3.92 -17.67
CA ASN A 243 -13.07 3.15 -16.51
C ASN A 243 -12.29 3.55 -15.25
N GLN A 244 -10.97 3.79 -15.36
CA GLN A 244 -10.20 4.30 -14.22
C GLN A 244 -10.76 5.63 -13.73
N LYS A 245 -11.01 6.60 -14.63
CA LYS A 245 -11.59 7.90 -14.27
C LYS A 245 -12.95 7.76 -13.58
N ARG A 246 -13.80 6.85 -14.07
CA ARG A 246 -15.10 6.57 -13.46
C ARG A 246 -14.95 6.02 -12.04
N TYR A 247 -14.16 4.96 -11.88
CA TYR A 247 -13.94 4.32 -10.57
C TYR A 247 -13.37 5.29 -9.54
N LEU A 248 -12.30 6.02 -9.89
CA LEU A 248 -11.67 7.00 -9.00
C LEU A 248 -12.65 8.11 -8.60
N LYS A 249 -13.44 8.63 -9.55
CA LYS A 249 -14.42 9.68 -9.28
C LYS A 249 -15.52 9.20 -8.32
N GLU A 250 -16.06 8.01 -8.56
CA GLU A 250 -17.14 7.44 -7.74
C GLU A 250 -16.65 7.09 -6.33
N MET A 251 -15.46 6.48 -6.22
CA MET A 251 -14.80 6.16 -4.94
C MET A 251 -14.42 7.43 -4.17
N GLN A 252 -13.88 8.47 -4.82
CA GLN A 252 -13.57 9.76 -4.19
C GLN A 252 -14.84 10.44 -3.67
N ALA A 253 -15.92 10.45 -4.45
CA ALA A 253 -17.19 11.03 -4.01
C ALA A 253 -17.77 10.29 -2.79
N TRP A 254 -17.65 8.96 -2.75
CA TRP A 254 -18.03 8.17 -1.59
C TRP A 254 -17.12 8.44 -0.38
N SER A 255 -15.80 8.45 -0.58
CA SER A 255 -14.79 8.79 0.42
C SER A 255 -15.08 10.12 1.11
N GLU A 256 -15.36 11.17 0.34
CA GLU A 256 -15.70 12.51 0.85
C GLU A 256 -17.01 12.51 1.62
N LYS A 257 -18.05 11.87 1.09
CA LYS A 257 -19.38 11.84 1.70
C LYS A 257 -19.37 11.11 3.05
N ASP A 258 -18.75 9.94 3.10
CA ASP A 258 -18.81 9.04 4.25
C ASP A 258 -17.58 9.21 5.18
N GLN A 259 -16.67 10.13 4.83
CA GLN A 259 -15.45 10.42 5.59
C GLN A 259 -14.56 9.19 5.78
N VAL A 260 -14.45 8.37 4.73
CA VAL A 260 -13.59 7.18 4.68
C VAL A 260 -12.31 7.55 3.94
N THR A 261 -11.16 7.52 4.62
CA THR A 261 -9.86 7.73 3.97
C THR A 261 -9.55 6.55 3.04
N ILE A 262 -9.27 6.87 1.77
CA ILE A 262 -8.90 5.91 0.72
C ILE A 262 -7.56 6.34 0.14
N PHE A 263 -6.54 5.48 0.24
CA PHE A 263 -5.29 5.63 -0.47
C PHE A 263 -5.45 5.01 -1.86
N PHE A 264 -5.63 5.87 -2.87
CA PHE A 264 -5.78 5.40 -4.25
C PHE A 264 -4.48 4.81 -4.78
N PHE A 265 -4.59 3.64 -5.41
CA PHE A 265 -3.47 2.95 -6.04
C PHE A 265 -3.53 3.19 -7.56
N GLU A 266 -2.61 3.96 -8.15
CA GLU A 266 -1.51 4.69 -7.48
C GLU A 266 -1.13 6.02 -8.16
N ALA A 267 -0.15 6.73 -7.60
CA ALA A 267 0.29 8.03 -8.12
C ALA A 267 0.80 7.96 -9.57
N PHE A 268 1.83 7.16 -9.84
CA PHE A 268 2.51 7.12 -11.13
C PHE A 268 2.53 5.69 -11.67
N ASP A 269 2.50 5.54 -12.99
CA ASP A 269 2.83 4.25 -13.60
C ASP A 269 4.26 3.85 -13.27
N GLU A 270 4.45 2.56 -12.98
CA GLU A 270 5.71 2.02 -12.49
C GLU A 270 6.22 0.89 -13.40
N PRO A 271 7.11 1.19 -14.37
CA PRO A 271 7.55 0.22 -15.37
C PRO A 271 8.31 -0.99 -14.81
N TRP A 272 8.78 -0.93 -13.56
CA TRP A 272 9.52 -2.02 -12.93
C TRP A 272 8.62 -3.15 -12.42
N LYS A 273 7.31 -2.91 -12.22
CA LYS A 273 6.40 -3.91 -11.66
C LYS A 273 6.04 -5.00 -12.67
N GLY A 274 5.72 -6.18 -12.16
CA GLY A 274 5.35 -7.32 -12.99
C GLY A 274 6.51 -7.84 -13.83
N SER A 275 6.19 -8.40 -14.99
CA SER A 275 7.14 -9.00 -15.94
C SER A 275 7.71 -7.98 -16.94
N ASN A 276 8.42 -8.48 -17.96
CA ASN A 276 8.90 -7.67 -19.08
C ASN A 276 7.81 -7.32 -20.10
N ASP A 277 6.57 -7.81 -19.91
CA ASP A 277 5.44 -7.45 -20.77
C ASP A 277 5.05 -5.98 -20.53
N PRO A 278 5.16 -5.10 -21.54
CA PRO A 278 4.85 -3.69 -21.38
C PRO A 278 3.37 -3.42 -21.04
N ASP A 279 2.46 -4.35 -21.36
CA ASP A 279 1.02 -4.18 -21.18
C ASP A 279 0.49 -4.90 -19.92
N GLU A 280 1.37 -5.45 -19.08
CA GLU A 280 0.97 -6.08 -17.82
C GLU A 280 0.32 -5.07 -16.87
N PRO A 281 -0.87 -5.35 -16.29
CA PRO A 281 -1.65 -4.36 -15.55
C PRO A 281 -0.90 -3.69 -14.39
N GLU A 282 0.02 -4.41 -13.75
CA GLU A 282 0.88 -3.90 -12.67
C GLU A 282 1.62 -2.60 -13.02
N LYS A 283 1.89 -2.35 -14.31
CA LYS A 283 2.59 -1.12 -14.77
C LYS A 283 1.66 0.07 -15.00
N HIS A 284 0.33 -0.13 -14.94
CA HIS A 284 -0.68 0.79 -15.50
C HIS A 284 -1.73 1.28 -14.49
N TRP A 285 -1.43 1.27 -13.19
CA TRP A 285 -2.34 1.75 -12.15
C TRP A 285 -2.25 3.26 -11.90
N GLY A 286 -1.22 3.92 -12.45
CA GLY A 286 -0.96 5.33 -12.21
C GLY A 286 -2.09 6.24 -12.68
N ILE A 287 -2.44 7.22 -11.84
CA ILE A 287 -3.24 8.39 -12.23
C ILE A 287 -2.44 9.28 -13.19
N TYR A 288 -1.12 9.32 -12.98
CA TYR A 288 -0.14 9.94 -13.86
C TYR A 288 0.66 8.85 -14.59
N ASP A 289 1.10 9.14 -15.81
CA ASP A 289 2.04 8.28 -16.52
C ASP A 289 3.46 8.36 -15.92
N VAL A 290 4.37 7.52 -16.42
CA VAL A 290 5.78 7.50 -16.00
C VAL A 290 6.50 8.85 -16.19
N ASN A 291 5.98 9.73 -17.05
CA ASN A 291 6.50 11.07 -17.30
C ASN A 291 5.78 12.15 -16.49
N ARG A 292 5.02 11.76 -15.46
CA ARG A 292 4.30 12.66 -14.52
C ARG A 292 3.19 13.45 -15.20
N LYS A 293 2.70 12.98 -16.35
CA LYS A 293 1.58 13.59 -17.06
C LYS A 293 0.28 12.90 -16.64
N LEU A 294 -0.71 13.71 -16.24
CA LEU A 294 -2.03 13.23 -15.90
C LEU A 294 -2.68 12.52 -17.11
N LYS A 295 -3.30 11.35 -16.86
CA LYS A 295 -4.01 10.56 -17.88
C LYS A 295 -5.44 11.05 -18.15
#